data_AF-A0A4Q3Z1B7-F1
#
_entry.id   AF-A0A4Q3Z1B7-F1
#
_cell.length_a   1.000
_cell.length_b   1.000
_cell.length_c   1.000
_cell.angle_alpha   90.00
_cell.angle_beta   90.00
_cell.angle_gamma   90.00
#
_symmetry.space_group_name_H-M   'P 1'
#
loop_
_entity.id
_entity.type
_entity.pdbx_description
1 polymer ?
#
loop_
_entity_poly.entity_id
_entity_poly.type
_entity_poly.pdbx_seq_one_letter_code
_entity_poly.pdbx_strand_id
1 'polypeptide(L)'
;MSGELLTVDAAAALLQLHPKTVLRFIRDGRLRAGKVGKGYRILRSDLQAFAGTANAPTVPRARVTSIVDIADVDATEVQRLSNLLLGASNSRDTGAETVSLDIAHDPVRRCVKIILVAAPADAAVLLKLVDACLGGSP
;
A
#
# COMPACT_ATOMS: atom_id res chain seq x y z
N MET A 1 4.36 9.17 20.64
CA MET A 1 3.27 8.54 21.43
C MET A 1 3.92 7.53 22.34
N SER A 2 3.92 7.80 23.64
CA SER A 2 4.69 7.13 24.69
C SER A 2 4.48 5.61 24.69
N GLY A 3 5.56 4.86 24.46
CA GLY A 3 5.57 3.41 24.45
C GLY A 3 5.36 2.84 25.84
N GLU A 4 4.09 2.63 26.22
CA GLU A 4 3.75 1.97 27.47
C GLU A 4 4.21 0.51 27.42
N LEU A 5 5.14 0.16 28.31
CA LEU A 5 5.72 -1.19 28.40
C LEU A 5 4.97 -2.01 29.44
N LEU A 6 4.38 -3.12 28.99
CA LEU A 6 3.67 -4.10 29.79
C LEU A 6 4.61 -5.23 30.22
N THR A 7 4.35 -5.78 31.40
CA THR A 7 4.95 -7.06 31.83
C THR A 7 4.22 -8.23 31.16
N VAL A 8 4.83 -9.41 31.22
CA VAL A 8 4.19 -10.65 30.76
C VAL A 8 2.86 -10.90 31.47
N ASP A 9 2.78 -10.66 32.78
CA ASP A 9 1.56 -10.88 33.56
C ASP A 9 0.46 -9.89 33.18
N ALA A 10 0.81 -8.62 32.97
CA ALA A 10 -0.14 -7.61 32.49
C ALA A 10 -0.66 -7.96 31.08
N ALA A 11 0.21 -8.40 30.18
CA ALA A 11 -0.18 -8.85 28.85
C ALA A 11 -1.07 -10.11 28.91
N ALA A 12 -0.76 -11.05 29.80
CA ALA A 12 -1.53 -12.27 30.01
C ALA A 12 -2.96 -11.95 30.50
N ALA A 13 -3.08 -11.03 31.47
CA ALA A 13 -4.38 -10.56 31.96
C ALA A 13 -5.22 -9.90 30.85
N LEU A 14 -4.61 -9.06 30.00
CA LEU A 14 -5.30 -8.40 28.90
C LEU A 14 -5.77 -9.38 27.81
N LEU A 15 -4.97 -10.40 27.50
CA LEU A 15 -5.31 -11.43 26.52
C LEU A 15 -6.21 -12.54 27.07
N GLN A 16 -6.51 -12.53 28.38
CA GLN A 16 -7.15 -13.66 29.09
C GLN A 16 -6.41 -14.99 28.86
N LEU A 17 -5.08 -14.95 28.86
CA LEU A 17 -4.19 -16.11 28.68
C LEU A 17 -3.37 -16.35 29.93
N HIS A 18 -2.81 -17.56 30.06
CA HIS A 18 -1.82 -17.85 31.09
C HIS A 18 -0.45 -17.23 30.75
N PRO A 19 0.32 -16.67 31.71
CA PRO A 19 1.64 -16.08 31.46
C PRO A 19 2.62 -17.00 30.72
N LYS A 20 2.56 -18.32 30.99
CA LYS A 20 3.35 -19.35 30.29
C LYS A 20 3.10 -19.35 28.77
N THR A 21 1.86 -19.12 28.34
CA THR A 21 1.48 -19.07 26.93
C THR A 21 2.04 -17.81 26.26
N VAL A 22 1.99 -16.68 26.96
CA VAL A 22 2.60 -15.42 26.49
C VAL A 22 4.12 -15.57 26.34
N LEU A 23 4.79 -16.17 27.33
CA LEU A 23 6.23 -16.49 27.24
C LEU A 23 6.55 -17.42 26.07
N ARG A 24 5.70 -18.42 25.81
CA ARG A 24 5.85 -19.29 24.63
C ARG A 24 5.76 -18.47 23.35
N PHE A 25 4.75 -17.61 23.20
CA PHE A 25 4.63 -16.76 22.01
C PHE A 25 5.80 -15.80 21.81
N ILE A 26 6.39 -15.29 22.89
CA ILE A 26 7.61 -14.47 22.79
C ILE A 26 8.80 -15.32 22.30
N ARG A 27 8.99 -16.53 22.85
CA ARG A 27 10.06 -17.44 22.44
C ARG A 27 9.92 -17.93 21.00
N ASP A 28 8.68 -18.18 20.57
CA ASP A 28 8.36 -18.60 19.21
C ASP A 28 8.40 -17.43 18.21
N GLY A 29 8.73 -16.20 18.67
CA GLY A 29 8.79 -15.00 17.82
C GLY A 29 7.43 -14.44 17.38
N ARG A 30 6.33 -15.01 17.90
CA ARG A 30 4.95 -14.60 17.56
C ARG A 30 4.53 -13.30 18.23
N LEU A 31 5.05 -12.99 19.41
CA LEU A 31 4.81 -11.74 20.13
C LEU A 31 6.14 -11.01 20.35
N ARG A 32 6.24 -9.78 19.84
CA ARG A 32 7.45 -8.94 20.01
C ARG A 32 7.58 -8.49 21.46
N ALA A 33 8.76 -8.67 22.03
CA ALA A 33 9.08 -8.21 23.39
C ALA A 33 10.58 -7.93 23.52
N GLY A 34 10.92 -6.88 24.27
CA GLY A 34 12.29 -6.57 24.67
C GLY A 34 12.63 -7.27 25.99
N LYS A 35 13.83 -7.86 26.10
CA LYS A 35 14.31 -8.42 27.37
C LYS A 35 14.93 -7.31 28.20
N VAL A 36 14.37 -7.03 29.38
CA VAL A 36 14.84 -5.98 30.28
C VAL A 36 15.09 -6.61 31.65
N GLY A 37 16.37 -6.73 32.02
CA GLY A 37 16.80 -7.46 33.21
C GLY A 37 16.42 -8.94 33.13
N LYS A 38 15.69 -9.43 34.14
CA LYS A 38 15.23 -10.84 34.22
C LYS A 38 13.89 -11.10 33.54
N GLY A 39 13.20 -10.07 33.04
CA GLY A 39 11.85 -10.18 32.49
C GLY A 39 11.75 -9.71 31.05
N TYR A 40 10.60 -10.01 30.42
CA TYR A 40 10.22 -9.42 29.14
C TYR A 40 9.35 -8.17 29.36
N ARG A 41 9.52 -7.21 28.47
CA ARG A 41 8.70 -6.00 28.36
C ARG A 41 8.08 -5.97 26.97
N ILE A 42 6.76 -5.85 26.93
CA ILE A 42 5.96 -5.90 25.71
C ILE A 42 5.40 -4.51 25.49
N LEU A 43 5.61 -3.91 24.32
CA LEU A 43 4.95 -2.65 24.00
C LEU A 43 3.44 -2.88 23.88
N ARG A 44 2.62 -1.99 24.45
CA ARG A 44 1.15 -2.08 24.31
C ARG A 44 0.71 -2.17 22.84
N SER A 45 1.40 -1.47 21.93
CA SER A 45 1.15 -1.55 20.49
C SER A 45 1.42 -2.94 19.91
N ASP A 46 2.51 -3.60 20.31
CA ASP A 46 2.85 -4.95 19.85
C ASP A 46 1.86 -5.98 20.38
N LEU A 47 1.37 -5.80 21.62
CA LEU A 47 0.35 -6.66 22.20
C LEU A 47 -0.99 -6.52 21.46
N GLN A 48 -1.40 -5.29 21.13
CA GLN A 48 -2.62 -5.04 20.34
C GLN A 48 -2.49 -5.62 18.93
N ALA A 49 -1.33 -5.44 18.28
CA ALA A 49 -1.06 -6.02 16.95
C ALA A 49 -1.15 -7.54 16.99
N PHE A 50 -0.58 -8.16 18.03
CA PHE A 50 -0.68 -9.60 18.26
C PHE A 50 -2.11 -10.08 18.49
N ALA A 51 -2.91 -9.33 19.25
CA ALA A 51 -4.30 -9.66 19.53
C ALA A 51 -5.25 -9.46 18.34
N GLY A 52 -4.76 -8.94 17.21
CA GLY A 52 -5.60 -8.54 16.07
C GLY A 52 -6.50 -7.33 16.38
N THR A 53 -6.29 -6.68 17.53
CA THR A 53 -7.06 -5.50 17.98
C THR A 53 -6.25 -4.21 17.86
N ALA A 54 -5.09 -4.25 17.21
CA ALA A 54 -4.49 -3.05 16.68
C ALA A 54 -5.47 -2.46 15.66
N ASN A 55 -6.27 -1.51 16.12
CA ASN A 55 -6.53 -0.32 15.33
C ASN A 55 -5.16 0.31 15.09
N ALA A 56 -4.42 -0.23 14.11
CA ALA A 56 -3.53 0.62 13.34
C ALA A 56 -4.41 1.82 12.96
N PRO A 57 -3.96 3.07 13.19
CA PRO A 57 -4.72 4.19 12.66
C PRO A 57 -4.88 3.94 11.17
N THR A 58 -6.08 3.51 10.77
CA THR A 58 -6.51 3.46 9.38
C THR A 58 -6.69 4.90 9.02
N VAL A 59 -5.56 5.56 8.74
CA VAL A 59 -5.57 6.85 8.07
C VAL A 59 -6.48 6.65 6.87
N PRO A 60 -7.55 7.43 6.69
CA PRO A 60 -8.44 7.28 5.57
C PRO A 60 -7.62 7.27 4.28
N ARG A 61 -7.66 6.16 3.54
CA ARG A 61 -6.96 6.02 2.27
C ARG A 61 -7.95 6.18 1.14
N ALA A 62 -7.86 7.29 0.43
CA ALA A 62 -8.61 7.48 -0.80
C ALA A 62 -7.96 6.65 -1.92
N ARG A 63 -8.78 5.95 -2.71
CA ARG A 63 -8.38 5.37 -3.99
C ARG A 63 -9.22 5.98 -5.09
N VAL A 64 -8.59 6.17 -6.24
CA VAL A 64 -9.23 6.68 -7.44
C VAL A 64 -9.20 5.58 -8.48
N THR A 65 -10.35 5.35 -9.11
CA THR A 65 -10.43 4.64 -10.38
C THR A 65 -10.68 5.67 -11.47
N SER A 66 -9.78 5.75 -12.44
CA SER A 66 -9.91 6.64 -13.60
C SER A 66 -9.96 5.81 -14.86
N ILE A 67 -10.88 6.17 -15.75
CA ILE A 67 -10.99 5.60 -17.09
C ILE A 67 -10.74 6.73 -18.08
N VAL A 68 -9.81 6.53 -19.00
CA VAL A 68 -9.50 7.49 -20.06
C VAL A 68 -9.76 6.82 -21.40
N ASP A 69 -10.67 7.39 -22.17
CA ASP A 69 -10.95 6.99 -23.54
C ASP A 69 -10.25 7.98 -24.49
N ILE A 70 -9.44 7.47 -25.41
CA ILE A 70 -8.68 8.25 -26.39
C ILE A 70 -9.04 7.74 -27.78
N ALA A 71 -9.43 8.66 -28.66
CA ALA A 71 -9.78 8.35 -30.05
C ALA A 71 -8.69 8.84 -31.02
N ASP A 72 -8.71 8.30 -32.23
CA ASP A 72 -7.81 8.66 -33.34
C ASP A 72 -6.31 8.46 -33.03
N VAL A 73 -5.98 7.42 -32.27
CA VAL A 73 -4.60 7.12 -31.86
C VAL A 73 -3.92 6.20 -32.88
N ASP A 74 -2.69 6.52 -33.27
CA ASP A 74 -1.86 5.65 -34.11
C ASP A 74 -0.98 4.67 -33.29
N ALA A 75 -0.38 3.68 -33.96
CA ALA A 75 0.44 2.67 -33.27
C ALA A 75 1.67 3.27 -32.55
N THR A 76 2.21 4.38 -33.05
CA THR A 76 3.37 5.08 -32.50
C THR A 76 3.01 5.78 -31.20
N GLU A 77 1.85 6.44 -31.19
CA GLU A 77 1.26 7.10 -30.03
C GLU A 77 0.90 6.08 -28.94
N VAL A 78 0.29 4.94 -29.31
CA VAL A 78 0.02 3.83 -28.39
C VAL A 78 1.29 3.31 -27.74
N GLN A 79 2.35 3.10 -28.53
CA GLN A 79 3.62 2.58 -28.02
C GLN A 79 4.29 3.58 -27.08
N ARG A 80 4.32 4.87 -27.46
CA ARG A 80 4.85 5.96 -26.62
C ARG A 80 4.09 6.06 -25.31
N LEU A 81 2.77 6.04 -25.37
CA LEU A 81 1.90 6.14 -24.20
C LEU A 81 2.09 4.94 -23.26
N SER A 82 2.12 3.72 -23.79
CA SER A 82 2.36 2.50 -23.02
C SER A 82 3.72 2.52 -22.31
N ASN A 83 4.79 2.84 -23.04
CA ASN A 83 6.15 2.88 -22.48
C ASN A 83 6.27 3.91 -21.35
N LEU A 84 5.69 5.08 -21.54
CA LEU A 84 5.77 6.18 -20.60
C LEU A 84 4.97 5.89 -19.32
N LEU A 85 3.76 5.33 -19.43
CA LEU A 85 2.93 5.00 -18.27
C LEU A 85 3.50 3.81 -17.47
N LEU A 86 3.95 2.74 -18.14
CA LEU A 86 4.57 1.59 -17.49
C LEU A 86 5.90 1.96 -16.79
N GLY A 87 6.69 2.85 -17.41
CA GLY A 87 7.91 3.37 -16.80
C GLY A 87 7.61 4.17 -15.53
N ALA A 88 6.57 5.01 -15.57
CA ALA A 88 6.15 5.81 -14.43
C ALA A 88 5.56 4.95 -13.29
N SER A 89 4.79 3.90 -13.59
CA SER A 89 4.18 3.03 -12.59
C SER A 89 5.20 2.19 -11.81
N ASN A 90 6.33 1.84 -12.42
CA ASN A 90 7.38 1.02 -11.80
C ASN A 90 8.37 1.82 -10.94
N SER A 91 8.33 3.16 -10.97
CA SER A 91 9.30 4.04 -10.28
C SER A 91 9.09 4.15 -8.76
N ARG A 92 8.12 3.43 -8.18
CA ARG A 92 7.77 3.52 -6.76
C ARG A 92 7.92 2.19 -6.04
N ASP A 93 9.17 1.78 -5.86
CA ASP A 93 9.54 0.73 -4.91
C ASP A 93 9.85 1.34 -3.54
N THR A 94 8.81 1.71 -2.78
CA THR A 94 8.88 1.89 -1.32
C THR A 94 7.49 2.02 -0.71
N GLY A 95 6.77 0.89 -0.58
CA GLY A 95 5.83 0.69 0.52
C GLY A 95 4.44 1.34 0.49
N ALA A 96 3.98 1.96 -0.61
CA ALA A 96 2.63 2.52 -0.72
C ALA A 96 1.90 1.94 -1.93
N GLU A 97 0.87 1.14 -1.66
CA GLU A 97 -0.19 0.62 -2.56
C GLU A 97 0.10 0.57 -4.06
N THR A 98 0.11 -0.64 -4.62
CA THR A 98 0.35 -0.87 -6.04
C THR A 98 -0.61 -0.08 -6.94
N VAL A 99 -0.04 0.70 -7.85
CA VAL A 99 -0.75 1.26 -9.00
C VAL A 99 -1.14 0.11 -9.92
N SER A 100 -2.43 -0.02 -10.22
CA SER A 100 -2.93 -0.93 -11.25
C SER A 100 -3.25 -0.12 -12.50
N LEU A 101 -2.70 -0.56 -13.63
CA LEU A 101 -2.81 0.11 -14.92
C LEU A 101 -3.10 -0.96 -15.99
N ASP A 102 -4.26 -0.85 -16.63
CA ASP A 102 -4.62 -1.65 -17.80
C ASP A 102 -4.79 -0.73 -19.01
N ILE A 103 -4.24 -1.15 -20.15
CA ILE A 103 -4.34 -0.43 -21.42
C ILE A 103 -4.91 -1.40 -22.46
N ALA A 104 -6.07 -1.05 -23.02
CA ALA A 104 -6.68 -1.76 -24.13
C ALA A 104 -6.62 -0.89 -25.38
N HIS A 105 -6.13 -1.45 -26.49
CA HIS A 105 -6.04 -0.77 -27.78
C HIS A 105 -6.83 -1.52 -28.83
N ASP A 106 -7.70 -0.81 -29.56
CA ASP A 106 -8.37 -1.30 -30.76
C ASP A 106 -7.72 -0.66 -31.99
N PRO A 107 -6.90 -1.41 -32.76
CA PRO A 107 -6.20 -0.86 -33.93
C PRO A 107 -7.14 -0.57 -35.11
N VAL A 108 -8.31 -1.22 -35.18
CA VAL A 108 -9.28 -1.01 -36.26
C VAL A 108 -10.06 0.28 -36.02
N ARG A 109 -10.47 0.50 -34.77
CA ARG A 109 -11.19 1.72 -34.36
C ARG A 109 -10.27 2.88 -34.00
N ARG A 110 -8.96 2.65 -33.99
CA ARG A 110 -7.92 3.60 -33.59
C ARG A 110 -8.24 4.27 -32.25
N CYS A 111 -8.62 3.46 -31.27
CA CYS A 111 -8.96 3.95 -29.94
C CYS A 111 -8.24 3.17 -28.84
N VAL A 112 -7.98 3.88 -27.75
CA VAL A 112 -7.30 3.37 -26.56
C VAL A 112 -8.19 3.62 -25.35
N LYS A 113 -8.26 2.62 -24.48
CA LYS A 113 -8.87 2.73 -23.16
C LYS A 113 -7.84 2.44 -22.10
N ILE A 114 -7.69 3.37 -21.16
CA ILE A 114 -6.80 3.24 -20.01
C ILE A 114 -7.65 3.12 -18.77
N ILE A 115 -7.38 2.12 -17.94
CA ILE A 115 -8.01 1.92 -16.63
C ILE A 115 -6.90 2.03 -15.59
N LEU A 116 -7.04 2.98 -14.67
CA LEU A 116 -6.06 3.27 -13.63
C LEU A 116 -6.69 3.18 -12.26
N VAL A 117 -6.07 2.42 -11.35
CA VAL A 117 -6.44 2.35 -9.93
C VAL A 117 -5.23 2.69 -9.08
N ALA A 118 -5.29 3.83 -8.37
CA ALA A 118 -4.16 4.37 -7.62
C ALA A 118 -4.59 5.30 -6.48
N ALA A 119 -3.62 5.76 -5.67
CA ALA A 119 -3.83 6.89 -4.79
C ALA A 119 -4.05 8.18 -5.64
N PRO A 120 -4.83 9.18 -5.14
CA PRO A 120 -5.14 10.37 -5.92
C PRO A 120 -3.92 11.12 -6.49
N ALA A 121 -2.84 11.21 -5.72
CA ALA A 121 -1.61 11.87 -6.15
C ALA A 121 -0.94 11.15 -7.33
N ASP A 122 -0.95 9.82 -7.31
CA ASP A 122 -0.35 8.98 -8.35
C ASP A 122 -1.20 9.01 -9.61
N ALA A 123 -2.53 8.94 -9.44
CA ALA A 123 -3.48 9.12 -10.53
C ALA A 123 -3.27 10.47 -11.22
N ALA A 124 -3.15 11.56 -10.46
CA ALA A 124 -2.91 12.88 -11.03
C ALA A 124 -1.60 12.97 -11.83
N VAL A 125 -0.52 12.33 -11.38
CA VAL A 125 0.76 12.28 -12.12
C VAL A 125 0.58 11.53 -13.44
N LEU A 126 -0.04 10.35 -13.41
CA LEU A 126 -0.24 9.54 -14.61
C LEU A 126 -1.17 10.21 -15.61
N LEU A 127 -2.23 10.89 -15.15
CA LEU A 127 -3.13 11.64 -16.03
C LEU A 127 -2.41 12.82 -16.70
N LYS A 128 -1.53 13.54 -16.00
CA LYS A 128 -0.69 14.59 -16.62
C LYS A 128 0.26 14.03 -17.68
N LEU A 129 0.76 12.82 -17.45
CA LEU A 129 1.61 12.12 -18.40
C LEU A 129 0.84 11.68 -19.66
N VAL A 130 -0.42 11.24 -19.51
CA VAL A 130 -1.32 11.00 -20.65
C VAL A 130 -1.52 12.29 -21.45
N ASP A 131 -1.87 13.39 -20.77
CA ASP A 131 -2.09 14.69 -21.41
C ASP A 131 -0.85 15.18 -22.17
N ALA A 132 0.34 15.12 -21.57
CA ALA A 132 1.60 15.50 -22.21
C ALA A 132 2.01 14.57 -23.37
N CYS A 133 1.52 13.33 -23.40
CA CYS A 133 1.74 12.42 -24.52
C CYS A 133 0.86 12.75 -25.73
N LEU A 134 -0.39 13.15 -25.47
CA LEU A 134 -1.38 13.50 -26.50
C LEU A 134 -1.22 14.95 -27.00
N GLY A 135 -0.74 15.84 -26.14
CA GLY A 135 -0.36 17.20 -26.50
C GLY A 135 1.03 17.24 -27.15
N GLY A 136 1.08 17.27 -28.48
CA GLY A 136 2.11 18.10 -29.13
C GLY A 136 1.89 19.56 -28.71
N SER A 137 2.95 20.35 -28.51
CA SER A 137 2.88 21.79 -28.22
C SER A 137 1.87 22.54 -29.12
N PRO A 138 1.31 23.69 -28.68
CA PRO A 138 0.46 24.54 -29.50
C PRO A 138 1.11 24.93 -30.84
#